data_AF-A0A6C0DM05-F1
#
_entry.id   AF-A0A6C0DM05-F1
#
_cell.length_a   1.000
_cell.length_b   1.000
_cell.length_c   1.000
_cell.angle_alpha   90.00
_cell.angle_beta   90.00
_cell.angle_gamma   90.00
#
_symmetry.space_group_name_H-M   'P 1'
#
loop_
_entity.id
_entity.type
_entity.pdbx_description
1 polymer ?
#
loop_
_entity_poly.entity_id
_entity_poly.type
_entity_poly.pdbx_seq_one_letter_code
_entity_poly.pdbx_strand_id
1 'polypeptide(L)'
;MVDEPIDANNPLGLLDAILRMTVVLGLLGWNAFEALSLRTPYPSNMVVLWDSPIWRLILLFIVWVGAEWSPPVGLMTGIAVVMYIVNMIQIV
;
A
#
# COMPACT_ATOMS: atom_id res chain seq x y z
N MET A 1 -4.22 19.57 1.87
CA MET A 1 -3.72 19.55 3.25
C MET A 1 -2.49 20.45 3.26
N VAL A 2 -2.56 21.61 3.93
CA VAL A 2 -1.42 22.52 4.05
C VAL A 2 -0.43 21.85 5.01
N ASP A 3 0.80 21.62 4.58
CA ASP A 3 1.84 21.06 5.44
C ASP A 3 2.13 22.07 6.56
N GLU A 4 1.56 21.85 7.74
CA GLU A 4 1.95 22.60 8.93
C GLU A 4 3.43 22.29 9.23
N PRO A 5 4.25 23.31 9.52
CA PRO A 5 5.65 23.09 9.88
C PRO A 5 5.69 22.16 11.10
N ILE A 6 6.61 21.19 11.08
CA ILE A 6 6.79 20.22 12.18
C ILE A 6 7.08 21.00 13.47
N ASP A 7 6.04 21.19 14.27
CA ASP A 7 6.16 21.88 15.55
C ASP A 7 6.65 20.87 16.58
N ALA A 8 7.94 20.94 16.93
CA ALA A 8 8.59 19.98 17.83
C ALA A 8 7.95 19.93 19.23
N ASN A 9 7.14 20.93 19.58
CA ASN A 9 6.40 21.02 20.84
C ASN A 9 5.00 20.39 20.77
N ASN A 10 4.53 19.96 19.59
CA ASN A 10 3.27 19.25 19.44
C ASN A 10 3.52 17.73 19.35
N PRO A 11 3.31 16.97 20.45
CA PRO A 11 3.57 15.53 20.46
C PRO A 11 2.72 14.76 19.44
N LEU A 12 1.56 15.30 19.04
CA LEU A 12 0.69 14.69 18.03
C LEU A 12 1.29 14.80 16.62
N GLY A 13 1.92 15.93 16.28
CA GLY A 13 2.56 16.13 14.97
C GLY A 13 3.80 15.26 14.78
N LEU A 14 4.63 15.13 15.82
CA LEU A 14 5.80 14.24 15.79
C LEU A 14 5.40 12.77 15.65
N LEU A 15 4.36 12.34 16.41
CA LEU A 15 3.86 10.97 16.34
C LEU A 15 3.33 10.63 14.95
N ASP A 16 2.53 11.50 14.33
CA ASP A 16 2.00 11.28 12.98
C ASP A 16 3.14 11.20 11.94
N ALA A 17 4.17 12.05 12.05
CA ALA A 17 5.33 11.98 11.16
C ALA A 17 6.10 10.65 11.28
N ILE A 18 6.33 10.16 12.51
CA ILE A 18 6.99 8.86 12.76
C ILE A 18 6.14 7.71 12.21
N LEU A 19 4.82 7.75 12.42
CA LEU A 19 3.91 6.72 11.92
C LEU A 19 3.91 6.67 10.38
N ARG A 20 3.77 7.83 9.73
CA ARG A 20 3.84 7.91 8.26
C ARG A 20 5.17 7.38 7.73
N MET A 21 6.30 7.75 8.35
CA MET A 21 7.62 7.26 7.95
C MET A 21 7.74 5.75 8.13
N THR A 22 7.26 5.21 9.26
CA THR A 22 7.26 3.77 9.53
C THR A 22 6.45 3.00 8.49
N VAL A 23 5.25 3.50 8.16
CA VAL A 23 4.37 2.88 7.14
C VAL A 23 5.00 2.95 5.75
N VAL A 24 5.59 4.09 5.37
CA VAL A 24 6.29 4.23 4.08
C VAL A 24 7.46 3.26 3.99
N LEU A 25 8.30 3.16 5.02
CA LEU A 25 9.42 2.22 5.04
C LEU A 25 8.97 0.75 5.02
N GLY A 26 7.90 0.44 5.75
CA GLY A 26 7.29 -0.89 5.73
C GLY A 26 6.76 -1.26 4.34
N LEU A 27 6.00 -0.38 3.70
CA LEU A 27 5.49 -0.58 2.34
C LEU A 27 6.60 -0.60 1.30
N LEU A 28 7.65 0.21 1.46
CA LEU A 28 8.83 0.17 0.59
C LEU A 28 9.53 -1.18 0.69
N GLY A 29 9.77 -1.67 1.90
CA GLY A 29 10.35 -3.00 2.15
C GLY A 29 9.48 -4.11 1.57
N TRP A 30 8.16 -4.03 1.75
CA TRP A 30 7.21 -4.97 1.16
C TRP A 30 7.25 -4.98 -0.37
N ASN A 31 7.16 -3.81 -1.01
CA ASN A 31 7.20 -3.70 -2.47
C ASN A 31 8.53 -4.18 -3.05
N ALA A 32 9.65 -3.90 -2.38
CA ALA A 32 10.96 -4.41 -2.78
C ALA A 32 11.03 -5.95 -2.66
N PHE A 33 10.47 -6.51 -1.57
CA PHE A 33 10.39 -7.96 -1.38
C PHE A 33 9.53 -8.63 -2.45
N GLU A 34 8.33 -8.12 -2.71
CA GLU A 34 7.43 -8.62 -3.76
C GLU A 34 8.09 -8.54 -5.15
N ALA A 35 8.77 -7.43 -5.47
CA ALA A 35 9.49 -7.27 -6.74
C ALA A 35 10.63 -8.29 -6.93
N LEU A 36 11.26 -8.74 -5.84
CA LEU A 36 12.32 -9.75 -5.86
C LEU A 36 11.76 -11.18 -5.87
N SER A 37 10.49 -11.38 -5.50
CA SER A 37 9.82 -12.68 -5.40
C SER A 37 9.41 -13.28 -6.75
N LEU A 38 10.30 -13.20 -7.75
CA LEU A 38 10.16 -13.86 -9.05
C LEU A 38 10.01 -15.37 -8.84
N ARG A 39 8.76 -15.88 -8.96
CA ARG A 39 8.33 -17.30 -9.00
C ARG A 39 7.72 -17.89 -7.72
N THR A 40 7.01 -17.13 -6.90
CA THR A 40 6.06 -17.76 -5.97
C THR A 40 4.67 -17.86 -6.62
N PRO A 41 4.17 -19.07 -6.94
CA PRO A 41 2.80 -19.19 -7.43
C PRO A 41 1.84 -18.73 -6.33
N TYR A 42 0.99 -17.75 -6.60
CA TYR A 42 0.02 -17.33 -5.59
C TYR A 42 -0.94 -18.48 -5.27
N PRO A 43 -1.39 -18.59 -4.02
CA PRO A 43 -2.43 -19.55 -3.66
C PRO A 43 -3.69 -19.27 -4.49
N SER A 44 -4.24 -20.32 -5.11
CA SER A 44 -5.43 -20.27 -5.96
C SER A 44 -6.63 -19.59 -5.32
N ASN A 45 -6.73 -19.61 -3.98
CA ASN A 45 -7.78 -18.95 -3.23
C ASN A 45 -7.73 -17.40 -3.32
N MET A 46 -6.56 -16.80 -3.56
CA MET A 46 -6.46 -15.35 -3.83
C MET A 46 -6.92 -14.99 -5.24
N VAL A 47 -6.77 -15.91 -6.21
CA VAL A 47 -7.29 -15.74 -7.58
C VAL A 47 -8.81 -15.70 -7.57
N VAL A 48 -9.46 -16.51 -6.72
CA VAL A 48 -10.94 -16.50 -6.58
C VAL A 48 -11.46 -15.15 -6.07
N LEU A 49 -10.71 -14.47 -5.19
CA LEU A 49 -11.08 -13.13 -4.72
C LEU A 49 -11.00 -12.08 -5.84
N TRP A 50 -10.09 -12.26 -6.81
CA TRP A 50 -9.94 -11.35 -7.95
C TRP A 50 -11.15 -11.33 -8.91
N ASP A 51 -11.85 -12.46 -9.02
CA ASP A 51 -13.10 -12.56 -9.78
C ASP A 51 -14.23 -11.76 -9.13
N SER A 52 -14.18 -11.52 -7.82
CA SER A 52 -15.18 -10.73 -7.12
C SER A 52 -15.01 -9.23 -7.42
N PRO A 53 -16.04 -8.54 -7.95
CA PRO A 53 -15.97 -7.10 -8.17
C PRO A 53 -15.83 -6.32 -6.86
N ILE A 54 -16.32 -6.86 -5.75
CA ILE A 54 -16.22 -6.25 -4.41
C ILE A 54 -14.75 -6.16 -3.99
N TRP A 55 -13.94 -7.17 -4.31
CA TRP A 55 -12.51 -7.16 -3.97
C TRP A 55 -11.77 -6.02 -4.66
N ARG A 56 -12.10 -5.75 -5.93
CA ARG A 56 -11.52 -4.63 -6.69
C ARG A 56 -11.85 -3.29 -6.06
N LEU A 57 -13.08 -3.12 -5.58
CA LEU A 57 -13.49 -1.92 -4.85
C LEU A 57 -12.76 -1.78 -3.52
N ILE A 58 -12.53 -2.88 -2.80
CA ILE A 58 -11.74 -2.88 -1.56
C ILE A 58 -10.30 -2.44 -1.82
N LEU A 59 -9.65 -2.96 -2.87
CA LEU A 59 -8.30 -2.55 -3.25
C LEU A 59 -8.21 -1.06 -3.57
N LEU A 60 -9.17 -0.55 -4.35
CA LEU A 60 -9.25 0.89 -4.65
C LEU A 60 -9.52 1.73 -3.40
N PHE A 61 -10.39 1.25 -2.51
CA PHE A 61 -10.68 1.90 -1.24
C PHE A 61 -9.44 1.99 -0.35
N ILE A 62 -8.64 0.93 -0.26
CA ILE A 62 -7.40 0.92 0.52
C ILE A 62 -6.38 1.92 -0.04
N VAL A 63 -6.23 1.99 -1.37
CA VAL A 63 -5.36 2.99 -2.02
C VAL A 63 -5.85 4.41 -1.74
N TRP A 64 -7.17 4.62 -1.82
CA TRP A 64 -7.78 5.92 -1.54
C TRP A 64 -7.57 6.35 -0.08
N VAL A 65 -7.83 5.46 0.89
CA VAL A 65 -7.58 5.74 2.32
C VAL A 65 -6.10 6.03 2.58
N GLY A 66 -5.19 5.29 1.94
CA GLY A 66 -3.75 5.55 2.04
C GLY A 66 -3.36 6.91 1.48
N ALA A 67 -3.94 7.31 0.36
CA ALA A 67 -3.69 8.61 -0.28
C ALA A 67 -4.27 9.79 0.50
N GLU A 68 -5.45 9.61 1.10
CA GLU A 68 -6.09 10.63 1.95
C GLU A 68 -5.28 10.87 3.23
N TRP A 69 -4.67 9.81 3.79
CA TRP A 69 -3.83 9.96 4.98
C TRP A 69 -2.47 10.61 4.68
N SER A 70 -1.77 10.15 3.65
CA SER A 70 -0.61 10.88 3.13
C SER A 70 -0.28 10.51 1.68
N PRO A 71 0.08 11.48 0.82
CA PRO A 71 0.43 11.21 -0.58
C PRO A 71 1.50 10.12 -0.77
N PRO A 72 2.59 10.07 0.04
CA PRO A 72 3.61 9.02 -0.11
C PRO A 72 3.10 7.63 0.23
N VAL A 73 2.26 7.49 1.27
CA VAL A 73 1.66 6.20 1.64
C VAL A 73 0.76 5.73 0.51
N GLY A 74 -0.14 6.60 0.02
CA GLY A 74 -1.02 6.27 -1.12
C GLY A 74 -0.27 5.79 -2.36
N LEU A 75 0.85 6.43 -2.71
CA LEU A 75 1.70 5.99 -3.82
C LEU A 75 2.24 4.56 -3.57
N MET A 76 2.81 4.30 -2.40
CA MET A 76 3.41 3.00 -2.07
C MET A 76 2.35 1.89 -1.98
N THR A 77 1.16 2.20 -1.47
CA THR A 77 0.03 1.27 -1.45
C THR A 77 -0.48 0.99 -2.86
N GLY A 78 -0.54 2.01 -3.72
CA GLY A 78 -0.89 1.86 -5.13
C GLY A 78 0.07 0.92 -5.88
N ILE A 79 1.38 1.09 -5.67
CA ILE A 79 2.40 0.20 -6.24
C ILE A 79 2.18 -1.24 -5.77
N ALA A 80 1.91 -1.45 -4.48
CA ALA A 80 1.65 -2.79 -3.93
C ALA A 80 0.43 -3.46 -4.59
N VAL A 81 -0.65 -2.69 -4.78
CA VAL A 81 -1.85 -3.19 -5.46
C VAL A 81 -1.56 -3.51 -6.92
N VAL A 82 -0.80 -2.68 -7.64
CA VAL A 82 -0.42 -2.97 -9.03
C VAL A 82 0.42 -4.24 -9.12
N MET A 83 1.41 -4.41 -8.24
CA MET A 83 2.22 -5.63 -8.17
C MET A 83 1.34 -6.86 -7.90
N TYR A 84 0.39 -6.77 -6.96
CA TYR A 84 -0.59 -7.82 -6.69
C TYR A 84 -1.41 -8.20 -7.94
N ILE A 85 -1.89 -7.21 -8.69
CA ILE A 85 -2.67 -7.44 -9.93
C ILE A 85 -1.81 -8.12 -10.99
N VAL A 86 -0.58 -7.64 -11.21
CA VAL A 86 0.35 -8.23 -12.18
C VAL A 86 0.63 -9.69 -11.83
N ASN A 87 0.88 -9.98 -10.54
CA ASN A 87 1.12 -11.33 -10.06
C ASN A 87 -0.10 -12.25 -10.27
N MET A 88 -1.32 -11.75 -10.08
CA MET A 88 -2.55 -12.51 -10.36
C MET A 88 -2.70 -12.86 -11.85
N ILE A 89 -2.37 -11.93 -12.74
CA ILE A 89 -2.49 -12.15 -14.20
C ILE A 89 -1.48 -13.19 -14.69
N GLN A 90 -0.27 -13.25 -14.11
CA GLN A 90 0.77 -14.21 -14.50
C GLN A 90 0.45 -15.68 -14.17
N ILE A 91 -0.62 -15.95 -13.43
CA ILE A 91 -1.03 -17.31 -13.00
C ILE A 91 -2.03 -17.95 -13.98
N VAL A 92 -2.68 -17.14 -14.82
CA VAL A 92 -3.63 -17.56 -15.87
C VAL A 92 -2.85 -17.89 -17.15
#